data_AF-A0A438FIT3-F1
#
_entry.id   AF-A0A438FIT3-F1
#
_cell.length_a   1.000
_cell.length_b   1.000
_cell.length_c   1.000
_cell.angle_alpha   90.00
_cell.angle_beta   90.00
_cell.angle_gamma   90.00
#
_symmetry.space_group_name_H-M   'P 1'
#
loop_
_entity.id
_entity.type
_entity.pdbx_description
1 polymer ?
#
loop_
_entity_poly.entity_id
_entity_poly.type
_entity_poly.pdbx_seq_one_letter_code
_entity_poly.pdbx_strand_id
1 'polypeptide(L)'
;MLMETFVRKKPTDEMFVEELTLKSWVESSANNIMEVIDVNLLTEEDESFALKQACFSSIMTLALDCTAEPPEKRINMKDVVDRLKKIFNKLLI
;
A
#
# COMPACT_ATOMS: atom_id res chain seq x y z
N MET A 1 9.45 0.54 3.44
CA MET A 1 9.74 0.15 2.06
C MET A 1 8.50 -0.12 1.20
N LEU A 2 7.60 -1.05 1.56
CA LEU A 2 6.50 -1.42 0.66
C LEU A 2 5.62 -0.23 0.25
N MET A 3 5.17 0.60 1.21
CA MET A 3 4.43 1.84 0.93
C MET A 3 5.23 2.79 0.02
N GLU A 4 6.51 3.01 0.31
CA GLU A 4 7.38 3.93 -0.41
C GLU A 4 7.48 3.58 -1.90
N THR A 5 7.46 2.30 -2.25
CA THR A 5 7.51 1.83 -3.65
C THR A 5 6.27 2.25 -4.44
N PHE A 6 5.09 2.17 -3.83
CA PHE A 6 3.81 2.41 -4.53
C PHE A 6 3.32 3.85 -4.40
N VAL A 7 3.72 4.56 -3.33
CA VAL A 7 3.43 5.99 -3.13
C VAL A 7 4.50 6.88 -3.79
N ARG A 8 5.70 6.32 -4.06
CA ARG A 8 6.88 7.04 -4.56
C ARG A 8 7.29 8.24 -3.69
N LYS A 9 7.12 8.08 -2.38
CA LYS A 9 7.51 9.04 -1.36
C LYS A 9 8.40 8.39 -0.33
N LYS A 10 9.43 9.11 0.11
CA LYS A 10 10.26 8.68 1.23
C LYS A 10 9.51 8.96 2.54
N PRO A 11 9.70 8.18 3.61
CA PRO A 11 9.11 8.50 4.92
C PRO A 11 9.60 9.86 5.47
N THR A 12 10.73 10.37 4.96
CA THR A 12 11.34 11.65 5.29
C THR A 12 11.07 12.75 4.24
N ASP A 13 10.10 12.55 3.35
CA ASP A 13 9.68 13.59 2.40
C ASP A 13 9.14 14.80 3.18
N GLU A 14 9.41 16.02 2.70
CA GLU A 14 9.05 17.27 3.38
C GLU A 14 7.54 17.42 3.62
N MET A 15 6.70 16.67 2.90
CA MET A 15 5.26 16.63 3.15
C MET A 15 4.87 15.98 4.49
N PHE A 16 5.73 15.14 5.06
CA PHE A 16 5.48 14.44 6.31
C PHE A 16 6.10 15.22 7.47
N VAL A 17 5.32 16.13 8.04
CA VAL A 17 5.70 16.99 9.16
C VAL A 17 4.88 16.68 10.40
N GLU A 18 5.47 16.92 11.57
CA GLU A 18 4.84 16.73 12.88
C GLU A 18 4.27 15.30 13.05
N GLU A 19 2.95 15.17 13.21
CA GLU A 19 2.26 13.90 13.43
C GLU A 19 1.86 13.20 12.12
N LEU A 20 2.00 13.87 10.96
CA LEU A 20 1.70 13.26 9.67
C LEU A 20 2.89 12.39 9.23
N THR A 21 2.64 11.10 9.10
CA THR A 21 3.62 10.11 8.66
C THR A 21 3.13 9.43 7.38
N LEU A 22 4.04 8.81 6.63
CA LEU A 22 3.66 7.98 5.47
C LEU A 22 2.63 6.91 5.86
N LYS A 23 2.79 6.32 7.06
CA LYS A 23 1.84 5.33 7.58
C LYS A 23 0.47 5.94 7.83
N SER A 24 0.37 7.02 8.61
CA SER A 24 -0.91 7.63 8.95
C SER A 24 -1.63 8.20 7.73
N TRP A 25 -0.88 8.68 6.73
CA TRP A 25 -1.43 9.09 5.45
C TRP A 25 -2.04 7.90 4.68
N VAL A 26 -1.32 6.79 4.53
CA VAL A 26 -1.83 5.57 3.89
C VAL A 26 -3.04 4.99 4.65
N GLU A 27 -3.04 5.02 5.99
CA GLU A 27 -4.19 4.61 6.82
C GLU A 27 -5.42 5.48 6.53
N SER A 28 -5.24 6.80 6.41
CA SER A 28 -6.34 7.72 6.15
C SER A 28 -6.97 7.54 4.77
N SER A 29 -6.18 7.12 3.78
CA SER A 29 -6.63 6.86 2.41
C SER A 29 -7.11 5.41 2.18
N ALA A 30 -7.39 4.64 3.24
CA ALA A 30 -7.88 3.27 3.14
C ALA A 30 -9.17 3.13 2.30
N ASN A 31 -10.02 4.16 2.29
CA ASN A 31 -11.25 4.20 1.49
C ASN A 31 -11.02 4.64 0.05
N ASN A 32 -9.88 5.28 -0.25
CA ASN A 32 -9.57 5.82 -1.56
C ASN A 32 -8.06 5.78 -1.83
N ILE A 33 -7.55 4.63 -2.25
CA ILE A 33 -6.10 4.45 -2.47
C ILE A 33 -5.54 5.32 -3.60
N MET A 34 -6.40 5.89 -4.44
CA MET A 34 -6.00 6.81 -5.50
C MET A 34 -5.34 8.09 -4.97
N GLU A 35 -5.59 8.45 -3.71
CA GLU A 35 -4.99 9.64 -3.08
C GLU A 35 -3.50 9.47 -2.77
N VAL A 36 -3.04 8.23 -2.65
CA VAL A 36 -1.66 7.91 -2.23
C VAL A 36 -0.87 7.16 -3.29
N ILE A 37 -1.53 6.45 -4.22
CA ILE A 37 -0.83 5.72 -5.27
C ILE A 37 -0.11 6.70 -6.22
N ASP A 38 1.11 6.37 -6.64
CA ASP A 38 1.77 7.12 -7.70
C ASP A 38 0.92 7.03 -8.98
N VAL A 39 0.60 8.19 -9.56
CA VAL A 39 -0.17 8.34 -10.80
C VAL A 39 0.47 7.60 -11.98
N ASN A 40 1.78 7.34 -11.95
CA ASN A 40 2.45 6.55 -12.98
C ASN A 40 2.20 5.03 -12.85
N LEU A 41 1.61 4.57 -11.74
CA LEU A 41 1.31 3.17 -11.48
C LEU A 41 -0.17 2.81 -11.70
N LEU A 42 -1.06 3.80 -11.62
CA LEU A 42 -2.50 3.64 -11.84
C LEU A 42 -3.12 4.94 -12.35
N THR A 43 -3.81 4.88 -13.49
CA THR A 43 -4.63 5.99 -14.00
C THR A 43 -6.03 5.51 -14.34
N GLU A 44 -7.03 6.40 -14.31
CA GLU A 44 -8.43 6.03 -14.57
C GLU A 44 -8.65 5.48 -16.00
N GLU A 45 -7.75 5.76 -16.94
CA GLU A 45 -7.78 5.25 -18.31
C GLU A 45 -7.25 3.81 -18.45
N ASP A 46 -6.70 3.21 -17.38
CA ASP A 46 -6.22 1.83 -17.42
C ASP A 46 -7.37 0.84 -17.71
N GLU A 47 -7.23 0.02 -18.76
CA GLU A 47 -8.21 -1.05 -19.07
C GLU A 47 -8.43 -2.02 -17.89
N SER A 48 -7.40 -2.18 -17.05
CA SER A 48 -7.41 -3.01 -15.84
C SER A 48 -7.53 -2.20 -14.55
N PHE A 49 -8.03 -0.96 -14.61
CA PHE A 49 -8.09 -0.03 -13.48
C PHE A 49 -8.65 -0.67 -12.21
N ALA A 50 -9.84 -1.28 -12.29
CA ALA A 50 -10.49 -1.89 -11.12
C ALA A 50 -9.64 -3.03 -10.49
N LEU A 51 -8.98 -3.84 -11.31
CA LEU A 51 -8.12 -4.94 -10.84
C LEU A 51 -6.85 -4.39 -10.19
N LYS A 52 -6.19 -3.42 -10.82
CA LYS A 52 -5.01 -2.76 -10.29
C LYS A 52 -5.32 -2.01 -8.99
N GLN A 53 -6.44 -1.27 -8.94
CA GLN A 53 -6.89 -0.56 -7.75
C GLN A 53 -7.13 -1.51 -6.58
N ALA A 54 -7.82 -2.63 -6.81
CA ALA A 54 -8.04 -3.66 -5.80
C ALA A 54 -6.72 -4.31 -5.33
N CYS A 55 -5.78 -4.51 -6.25
CA CYS A 55 -4.45 -5.02 -5.94
C CYS A 55 -3.68 -4.04 -5.06
N PHE A 56 -3.57 -2.77 -5.44
CA PHE A 56 -2.87 -1.77 -4.65
C PHE A 56 -3.50 -1.57 -3.28
N SER A 57 -4.83 -1.57 -3.19
CA SER A 57 -5.54 -1.55 -1.91
C SER A 57 -5.09 -2.74 -1.02
N SER A 58 -5.05 -3.94 -1.58
CA SER A 58 -4.61 -5.15 -0.86
C SER A 58 -3.14 -5.08 -0.43
N ILE A 59 -2.26 -4.51 -1.26
CA ILE A 59 -0.83 -4.32 -0.95
C ILE A 59 -0.67 -3.32 0.19
N MET A 60 -1.43 -2.23 0.18
CA MET A 60 -1.36 -1.20 1.20
C MET A 60 -1.90 -1.70 2.54
N THR A 61 -2.99 -2.46 2.53
CA THR A 61 -3.46 -3.18 3.73
C THR A 61 -2.37 -4.10 4.28
N LEU A 62 -1.69 -4.89 3.42
CA LEU A 62 -0.59 -5.74 3.86
C LEU A 62 0.59 -4.92 4.42
N ALA A 63 0.90 -3.76 3.83
CA ALA A 63 1.93 -2.86 4.33
C ALA A 63 1.57 -2.30 5.73
N LEU A 64 0.29 -2.03 5.98
CA LEU A 64 -0.21 -1.60 7.28
C LEU A 64 -0.09 -2.72 8.32
N ASP A 65 -0.47 -3.95 7.96
CA ASP A 65 -0.28 -5.12 8.84
C ASP A 65 1.20 -5.32 9.22
N CYS A 66 2.14 -5.02 8.32
CA CYS A 66 3.58 -5.07 8.60
C CYS A 66 4.06 -3.95 9.55
N THR A 67 3.33 -2.85 9.64
CA THR A 67 3.68 -1.67 10.45
C THR A 67 2.74 -1.47 11.64
N ALA A 68 1.98 -2.51 12.00
CA ALA A 68 1.08 -2.50 13.14
C ALA A 68 1.83 -2.20 14.45
N GLU A 69 1.16 -1.47 15.35
CA GLU A 69 1.61 -1.24 16.71
C GLU A 69 0.62 -1.88 17.69
N PRO A 70 1.08 -2.68 18.68
CA PRO A 70 2.47 -3.01 19.03
C PRO A 70 3.12 -4.10 18.13
N PRO A 71 4.44 -4.38 18.26
CA PRO A 71 5.18 -5.31 17.39
C PRO A 71 4.58 -6.72 17.28
N GLU A 72 3.92 -7.22 18.32
CA GLU A 72 3.30 -8.55 18.37
C GLU A 72 2.08 -8.66 17.46
N LYS A 73 1.48 -7.52 17.06
CA LYS A 73 0.39 -7.48 16.07
C LYS A 73 0.88 -7.50 14.63
N ARG A 74 2.19 -7.34 14.40
CA ARG A 74 2.74 -7.34 13.05
C ARG A 74 2.67 -8.74 12.45
N ILE A 75 2.23 -8.82 11.21
CA ILE A 75 2.22 -10.06 10.45
C ILE A 75 3.65 -10.60 10.27
N ASN A 76 3.83 -11.92 10.33
CA ASN A 76 5.15 -12.53 10.12
C ASN A 76 5.51 -12.60 8.63
N MET A 77 6.80 -12.65 8.31
CA MET A 77 7.28 -12.60 6.93
C MET A 77 6.84 -13.79 6.06
N LYS A 78 6.56 -14.96 6.65
CA LYS A 78 6.02 -16.11 5.89
C LYS A 78 4.63 -15.78 5.37
N ASP A 79 3.77 -15.25 6.24
CA ASP A 79 2.40 -14.86 5.88
C ASP A 79 2.37 -13.65 4.93
N VAL A 80 3.33 -12.72 5.06
CA VAL A 80 3.52 -11.63 4.09
C VAL A 80 3.76 -12.19 2.69
N VAL A 81 4.71 -13.13 2.54
CA VAL A 81 5.02 -13.76 1.25
C VAL A 81 3.80 -14.49 0.68
N ASP A 82 3.07 -15.22 1.52
CA ASP A 82 1.88 -15.95 1.08
C ASP A 82 0.74 -15.02 0.65
N ARG A 83 0.55 -13.89 1.33
CA ARG A 83 -0.41 -12.86 0.91
C ARG A 83 0.02 -12.16 -0.38
N LEU A 84 1.30 -11.82 -0.53
CA LEU A 84 1.81 -11.25 -1.77
C LEU A 84 1.58 -12.18 -2.96
N LYS A 85 1.88 -13.47 -2.84
CA LYS A 85 1.60 -14.46 -3.90
C LYS A 85 0.13 -14.49 -4.29
N LYS A 86 -0.78 -14.44 -3.31
CA LYS A 86 -2.23 -14.38 -3.56
C LYS A 86 -2.63 -13.10 -4.30
N ILE A 87 -2.04 -11.96 -3.96
CA ILE A 87 -2.28 -10.69 -4.64
C ILE A 87 -1.76 -10.77 -6.08
N PHE A 88 -0.52 -11.22 -6.30
CA PHE A 88 0.05 -11.40 -7.64
C PHE A 88 -0.77 -12.34 -8.51
N ASN A 89 -1.24 -13.45 -7.95
CA ASN A 89 -2.07 -14.39 -8.71
C ASN A 89 -3.39 -13.78 -9.17
N LYS A 90 -3.93 -12.75 -8.49
CA LYS A 90 -5.14 -12.04 -8.94
C LYS A 90 -4.88 -11.11 -10.13
N LEU A 91 -3.63 -10.69 -10.36
CA LEU A 91 -3.24 -9.84 -11.49
C LEU A 91 -2.92 -10.63 -12.76
N LEU A 92 -2.68 -11.95 -12.64
CA LEU A 92 -2.31 -12.84 -13.74
C LEU A 92 -3.51 -13.64 -14.29
N ILE A 93 -4.73 -13.24 -13.92
CA ILE A 93 -5.99 -13.85 -14.38
C ILE A 93 -6.61 -12.94 -15.43
#